data_AF-A0AAV4DPC3-F1
#
_entry.id   AF-A0AAV4DPC3-F1
#
_cell.length_a   1.000
_cell.length_b   1.000
_cell.length_c   1.000
_cell.angle_alpha   90.00
_cell.angle_beta   90.00
_cell.angle_gamma   90.00
#
_symmetry.space_group_name_H-M   'P 1'
#
loop_
_entity.id
_entity.type
_entity.pdbx_description
1 polymer ?
#
loop_
_entity_poly.entity_id
_entity_poly.type
_entity_poly.pdbx_seq_one_letter_code
_entity_poly.pdbx_strand_id
1 'polypeptide(L)'
;MLVICILTICPYLSSYLRYRFVWVYYPFLNATILDVAPVDNKYFIIIEKIVIAVCGVIQPLLAFVIVIVCTIFLTVQLKKMSVWRKSVMSVKYQGRGNSDANSTQSKAAAGTTISQKEVKLVRMVVAIATIFIVCFTPTCVLLFGTVAFEEFSLFGVYKRLLFVASLMTFLGQSISGSVNILIYYSMASKYRSALRDLLGLDSR
;
A
#
# COMPACT_ATOMS: atom_id res chain seq x y z
N MET A 1 9.90 5.59 11.49
CA MET A 1 8.50 5.58 12.00
C MET A 1 8.15 6.90 12.68
N LEU A 2 8.78 7.28 13.81
CA LEU A 2 8.46 8.54 14.51
C LEU A 2 8.56 9.81 13.64
N VAL A 3 9.63 9.96 12.84
CA VAL A 3 9.79 11.13 11.95
C VAL A 3 8.67 11.21 10.90
N ILE A 4 8.25 10.07 10.35
CA ILE A 4 7.17 10.00 9.35
C ILE A 4 5.83 10.34 10.02
N CYS A 5 5.59 9.83 11.24
CA CYS A 5 4.40 10.17 12.02
C CYS A 5 4.34 11.67 12.35
N ILE A 6 5.45 12.27 12.76
CA ILE A 6 5.49 13.71 13.08
C ILE A 6 5.23 14.54 11.82
N LEU A 7 5.87 14.20 10.69
CA LEU A 7 5.70 14.89 9.41
C LEU A 7 4.29 14.75 8.82
N THR A 8 3.54 13.71 9.18
CA THR A 8 2.19 13.47 8.67
C THR A 8 1.11 13.96 9.64
N ILE A 9 1.20 13.64 10.93
CA ILE A 9 0.15 13.92 11.92
C ILE A 9 0.12 15.40 12.32
N CYS A 10 1.28 16.05 12.45
CA CYS A 10 1.37 17.43 12.92
C CYS A 10 0.66 18.45 11.98
N PRO A 11 0.84 18.39 10.65
CA PRO A 11 0.11 19.26 9.71
C PRO A 11 -1.40 19.06 9.75
N TYR A 12 -1.87 17.82 9.84
CA TYR A 12 -3.30 17.52 9.96
C TYR A 12 -3.87 18.03 11.28
N LEU A 13 -3.15 17.84 12.40
CA LEU A 13 -3.56 18.34 13.71
C LEU A 13 -3.70 19.88 13.73
N SER A 14 -2.79 20.59 13.07
CA SER A 14 -2.88 22.05 12.92
C SER A 14 -4.14 22.49 12.19
N SER A 15 -4.63 21.69 11.24
CA SER A 15 -5.90 21.96 10.53
C SER A 15 -7.11 21.74 11.44
N TYR A 16 -7.07 20.76 12.34
CA TYR A 16 -8.16 20.51 13.31
C TYR A 16 -8.30 21.61 14.36
N LEU A 17 -7.20 22.27 14.77
CA LEU A 17 -7.23 23.36 15.75
C LEU A 17 -7.90 24.65 15.23
N ARG A 18 -8.17 24.74 13.92
CA ARG A 18 -8.87 25.88 13.30
C ARG A 18 -10.37 25.89 13.60
N TYR A 19 -10.93 24.72 13.85
CA TYR A 19 -12.37 24.53 13.96
C TYR A 19 -12.84 24.89 15.38
N ARG A 20 -13.81 25.80 15.48
CA ARG A 20 -14.46 26.15 16.74
C ARG A 20 -15.92 25.72 16.70
N PHE A 21 -16.40 25.25 17.84
CA PHE A 21 -17.82 25.00 18.03
C PHE A 21 -18.54 26.33 18.16
N VAL A 22 -19.47 26.59 17.25
CA VAL A 22 -20.29 27.79 17.21
C VAL A 22 -21.76 27.38 17.17
N TRP A 23 -22.58 28.06 17.94
CA TRP A 23 -24.03 27.87 17.91
C TRP A 23 -24.60 28.59 16.70
N VAL A 24 -25.07 27.82 15.72
CA VAL A 24 -25.66 28.36 14.49
C VAL A 24 -27.16 28.04 14.49
N TYR A 25 -27.97 29.07 14.25
CA TYR A 25 -29.40 28.93 14.13
C TYR A 25 -29.78 28.53 12.70
N TYR A 26 -30.42 27.37 12.54
CA TYR A 26 -30.86 26.91 11.23
C TYR A 26 -32.36 27.21 11.04
N PRO A 27 -32.72 28.11 10.12
CA PRO A 27 -34.12 28.51 9.92
C PRO A 27 -35.00 27.34 9.42
N PHE A 28 -34.41 26.34 8.77
CA PHE A 28 -35.13 25.15 8.29
C PHE A 28 -35.53 24.18 9.39
N LEU A 29 -34.72 24.05 10.46
CA LEU A 29 -35.04 23.19 11.61
C LEU A 29 -35.65 23.97 12.77
N ASN A 30 -35.69 25.30 12.68
CA ASN A 30 -36.11 26.21 13.75
C ASN A 30 -35.40 25.92 15.08
N ALA A 31 -34.14 25.48 15.01
CA ALA A 31 -33.34 25.01 16.13
C ALA A 31 -31.90 25.53 16.01
N THR A 32 -31.32 25.86 17.16
CA THR A 32 -29.89 26.19 17.25
C THR A 32 -29.13 24.90 17.49
N ILE A 33 -28.31 24.51 16.51
CA ILE A 33 -27.43 23.34 16.64
C ILE A 33 -25.99 23.80 16.77
N LEU A 34 -25.21 22.99 17.49
CA LEU A 34 -23.78 23.20 17.62
C LEU A 34 -23.12 22.78 16.32
N ASP A 35 -22.67 23.75 15.52
CA ASP A 35 -21.96 23.49 14.27
C ASP A 35 -20.48 23.85 14.42
N VAL A 36 -19.67 23.32 13.53
CA VAL A 36 -18.24 23.50 13.52
C VAL A 36 -17.90 24.59 12.49
N ALA A 37 -17.64 25.81 12.96
CA ALA A 37 -17.32 26.94 12.10
C ALA A 37 -15.80 27.19 12.05
N PRO A 38 -15.22 27.43 10.86
CA PRO A 38 -13.81 27.77 10.73
C PRO A 38 -13.55 29.20 11.22
N VAL A 39 -12.43 29.42 11.91
CA VAL A 39 -12.00 30.77 12.28
C VAL A 39 -11.55 31.55 11.02
N ASP A 40 -12.06 32.78 10.87
CA ASP A 40 -11.79 33.71 9.75
C ASP A 40 -10.44 34.43 9.91
N ASN A 41 -9.36 33.65 10.03
CA ASN A 41 -8.00 34.18 10.03
C ASN A 41 -7.29 33.78 8.73
N LYS A 42 -6.82 34.79 7.98
CA LYS A 42 -6.14 34.62 6.68
C LYS A 42 -4.95 33.66 6.74
N TYR A 43 -4.19 33.66 7.84
CA TYR A 43 -3.02 32.77 7.98
C TYR A 43 -3.43 31.30 8.06
N PHE A 44 -4.50 30.98 8.80
CA PHE A 44 -5.00 29.61 8.93
C PHE A 44 -5.57 29.07 7.62
N ILE A 45 -6.23 29.92 6.83
CA ILE A 45 -6.76 29.56 5.50
C ILE A 45 -5.62 29.16 4.56
N ILE A 46 -4.53 29.94 4.53
CA ILE A 46 -3.38 29.68 3.67
C ILE A 46 -2.69 28.37 4.09
N ILE A 47 -2.47 28.17 5.40
CA ILE A 47 -1.85 26.95 5.92
C ILE A 47 -2.69 25.72 5.58
N GLU A 48 -4.01 25.76 5.78
CA GLU A 48 -4.89 24.64 5.46
C GLU A 48 -4.83 24.27 3.97
N LYS A 49 -4.87 25.26 3.07
CA LYS A 49 -4.73 25.01 1.63
C LYS A 49 -3.41 24.33 1.29
N ILE A 50 -2.31 24.80 1.90
CA ILE A 50 -0.98 24.20 1.70
C ILE A 50 -0.95 22.77 2.25
N VAL A 51 -1.49 22.53 3.44
CA VAL A 51 -1.52 21.19 4.06
C VAL A 51 -2.36 20.23 3.22
N ILE A 52 -3.54 20.64 2.77
CA ILE A 52 -4.40 19.81 1.91
C ILE A 52 -3.71 19.52 0.57
N ALA A 53 -3.07 20.50 -0.05
CA ALA A 53 -2.35 20.30 -1.31
C ALA A 53 -1.12 19.38 -1.13
N VAL A 54 -0.29 19.62 -0.12
CA VAL A 54 0.95 18.86 0.07
C VAL A 54 0.67 17.48 0.64
N CYS A 55 -0.03 17.40 1.76
CA CYS A 55 -0.27 16.15 2.47
C CYS A 55 -1.44 15.35 1.88
N GLY A 56 -2.47 16.04 1.37
CA GLY A 56 -3.65 15.42 0.80
C GLY A 56 -3.52 15.04 -0.67
N VAL A 57 -2.66 15.71 -1.45
CA VAL A 57 -2.53 15.47 -2.90
C VAL A 57 -1.12 15.04 -3.31
N ILE A 58 -0.10 15.84 -3.02
CA ILE A 58 1.26 15.59 -3.52
C ILE A 58 1.86 14.32 -2.88
N GLN A 59 1.74 14.17 -1.57
CA GLN A 59 2.25 13.02 -0.82
C GLN A 59 1.69 11.67 -1.34
N PRO A 60 0.35 11.46 -1.44
CA PRO A 60 -0.19 10.19 -1.94
C PRO A 60 0.14 9.94 -3.41
N LEU A 61 0.22 10.97 -4.26
CA LEU A 61 0.65 10.81 -5.65
C LEU A 61 2.10 10.35 -5.76
N LEU A 62 3.00 10.97 -4.99
CA LEU A 62 4.42 10.59 -4.97
C LEU A 62 4.58 9.14 -4.51
N ALA A 63 3.91 8.75 -3.43
CA ALA A 63 3.94 7.38 -2.92
C ALA A 63 3.42 6.38 -3.95
N PHE A 64 2.34 6.71 -4.66
CA PHE A 64 1.79 5.86 -5.71
C PHE A 64 2.76 5.66 -6.88
N VAL A 65 3.39 6.73 -7.37
CA VAL A 65 4.38 6.65 -8.44
C VAL A 65 5.57 5.78 -8.03
N ILE A 66 6.09 5.97 -6.81
CA ILE A 66 7.19 5.16 -6.28
C ILE A 66 6.81 3.67 -6.25
N VAL A 67 5.61 3.35 -5.77
CA VAL A 67 5.17 1.95 -5.70
C VAL A 67 4.97 1.34 -7.08
N ILE A 68 4.45 2.09 -8.05
CA ILE A 68 4.35 1.62 -9.45
C ILE A 68 5.75 1.28 -9.98
N VAL A 69 6.70 2.21 -9.88
CA VAL A 69 8.07 2.02 -10.39
C VAL A 69 8.73 0.81 -9.71
N CYS A 70 8.61 0.72 -8.39
CA CYS A 70 9.14 -0.40 -7.61
C CYS A 70 8.50 -1.73 -8.05
N THR A 71 7.18 -1.75 -8.27
CA THR A 71 6.46 -2.96 -8.66
C THR A 71 6.84 -3.41 -10.06
N ILE A 72 6.98 -2.48 -11.01
CA ILE A 72 7.46 -2.77 -12.38
C ILE A 72 8.86 -3.37 -12.30
N PHE A 73 9.77 -2.74 -11.55
CA PHE A 73 11.13 -3.25 -11.37
C PHE A 73 11.13 -4.67 -10.79
N LEU A 74 10.35 -4.92 -9.73
CA LEU A 74 10.24 -6.23 -9.09
C LEU A 74 9.63 -7.28 -10.02
N THR A 75 8.58 -6.95 -10.78
CA THR A 75 7.97 -7.90 -11.73
C THR A 75 8.88 -8.21 -12.91
N VAL A 76 9.61 -7.23 -13.43
CA VAL A 76 10.61 -7.45 -14.49
C VAL A 76 11.73 -8.33 -13.98
N GLN A 77 12.26 -8.06 -12.79
CA GLN A 77 13.30 -8.87 -12.17
C GLN A 77 12.82 -10.31 -11.94
N LEU A 78 11.58 -10.49 -11.48
CA LEU A 78 10.97 -11.81 -11.28
C LEU A 78 10.79 -12.56 -12.61
N LYS A 79 10.32 -11.88 -13.68
CA LYS A 79 10.19 -12.50 -15.01
C LYS A 79 11.55 -12.93 -15.54
N LYS A 80 12.58 -12.10 -15.42
CA LYS A 80 13.96 -12.46 -15.82
C LYS A 80 14.46 -13.69 -15.04
N MET A 81 14.25 -13.72 -13.73
CA MET A 81 14.59 -14.87 -12.89
C MET A 81 13.77 -16.13 -13.24
N SER A 82 12.50 -15.99 -13.64
CA SER A 82 11.63 -17.10 -14.04
C SER A 82 12.00 -17.67 -15.41
N VAL A 83 12.30 -16.81 -16.38
CA VAL A 83 12.73 -17.20 -17.73
C VAL A 83 14.10 -17.88 -17.67
N TRP A 84 15.05 -17.33 -16.92
CA TRP A 84 16.37 -17.94 -16.71
C TRP A 84 16.27 -19.34 -16.09
N ARG A 85 15.31 -19.57 -15.18
CA ARG A 85 15.04 -20.91 -14.63
C ARG A 85 14.47 -21.87 -15.67
N LYS A 86 13.56 -21.41 -16.53
CA LYS A 86 12.99 -22.23 -17.61
C LYS A 86 14.07 -22.65 -18.61
N SER A 87 14.96 -21.74 -18.98
CA SER A 87 16.08 -22.04 -19.89
C SER A 87 17.13 -22.98 -19.29
N VAL A 88 17.40 -22.90 -17.99
CA VAL A 88 18.34 -23.83 -17.32
C VAL A 88 17.71 -25.20 -17.05
N MET A 89 16.40 -25.26 -16.79
CA MET A 89 15.66 -26.53 -16.61
C MET A 89 15.41 -27.26 -17.95
N SER A 90 15.16 -26.54 -19.05
CA SER A 90 14.96 -27.16 -20.38
C SER A 90 16.22 -27.82 -20.91
N VAL A 91 17.42 -27.34 -20.53
CA VAL A 91 18.70 -27.96 -20.89
C VAL A 91 18.87 -29.34 -20.24
N LYS A 92 18.21 -29.62 -19.10
CA LYS A 92 18.29 -30.93 -18.42
C LYS A 92 17.41 -32.03 -19.02
N TYR A 93 16.41 -31.68 -19.85
CA TYR A 93 15.51 -32.67 -20.45
C TYR A 93 15.90 -33.10 -21.87
N GLN A 94 16.93 -32.50 -22.46
CA GLN A 94 17.41 -32.86 -23.81
C GLN A 94 18.77 -33.57 -23.80
N GLY A 95 19.14 -34.18 -22.67
CA GLY A 95 20.42 -34.87 -22.48
C GLY A 95 20.32 -36.18 -21.70
N ARG A 96 19.21 -36.93 -21.81
CA ARG A 96 19.08 -38.27 -21.22
C ARG A 96 18.78 -39.32 -22.29
N GLY A 97 19.68 -39.38 -23.27
CA GLY A 97 19.88 -40.57 -24.09
C GLY A 97 20.99 -41.42 -23.49
N ASN A 98 20.59 -42.45 -22.74
CA ASN A 98 21.31 -43.68 -22.43
C ASN A 98 22.67 -43.64 -21.66
N SER A 99 22.85 -44.68 -20.86
CA SER A 99 24.12 -45.23 -20.33
C SER A 99 24.66 -44.69 -19.00
N ASP A 100 24.46 -45.55 -18.00
CA ASP A 100 25.44 -46.04 -17.03
C ASP A 100 25.76 -45.29 -15.75
N ALA A 101 25.71 -46.11 -14.70
CA ALA A 101 26.07 -45.83 -13.33
C ALA A 101 27.56 -45.51 -13.20
N ASN A 102 27.90 -44.40 -12.54
CA ASN A 102 28.72 -44.47 -11.34
C ASN A 102 28.70 -43.15 -10.57
N SER A 103 28.77 -43.26 -9.26
CA SER A 103 28.87 -42.19 -8.29
C SER A 103 30.16 -41.36 -8.48
N THR A 104 30.07 -40.07 -8.76
CA THR A 104 31.01 -39.07 -8.20
C THR A 104 30.44 -37.65 -8.28
N GLN A 105 30.10 -37.10 -7.10
CA GLN A 105 30.38 -35.71 -6.72
C GLN A 105 30.05 -34.60 -7.74
N SER A 106 28.77 -34.29 -7.96
CA SER A 106 28.37 -33.01 -8.55
C SER A 106 28.40 -31.88 -7.51
N LYS A 107 29.61 -31.50 -7.04
CA LYS A 107 29.87 -30.28 -6.25
C LYS A 107 29.94 -29.01 -7.14
N ALA A 108 29.20 -28.98 -8.25
CA ALA A 108 29.22 -27.89 -9.24
C ALA A 108 27.84 -27.25 -9.47
N ALA A 109 26.98 -27.24 -8.45
CA ALA A 109 25.66 -26.59 -8.51
C ALA A 109 25.41 -25.61 -7.35
N ALA A 110 26.46 -25.19 -6.64
CA ALA A 110 26.34 -24.29 -5.48
C ALA A 110 26.24 -22.80 -5.85
N GLY A 111 26.49 -22.42 -7.11
CA GLY A 111 26.59 -21.01 -7.53
C GLY A 111 25.36 -20.41 -8.22
N THR A 112 24.38 -21.22 -8.64
CA THR A 112 23.36 -20.73 -9.59
C THR A 112 21.92 -21.05 -9.21
N THR A 113 21.67 -21.87 -8.19
CA THR A 113 20.33 -22.09 -7.68
C THR A 113 20.00 -21.04 -6.62
N ILE A 114 19.47 -19.88 -7.04
CA ILE A 114 18.67 -19.01 -6.15
C ILE A 114 17.69 -19.93 -5.40
N SER A 115 17.88 -20.04 -4.09
CA SER A 115 17.27 -21.05 -3.23
C SER A 115 15.75 -20.98 -3.37
N GLN A 116 15.02 -22.10 -3.31
CA GLN A 116 13.54 -22.08 -3.33
C GLN A 116 12.95 -21.13 -2.26
N LYS A 117 13.72 -20.87 -1.19
CA LYS A 117 13.43 -19.87 -0.16
C LYS A 117 13.36 -18.44 -0.73
N GLU A 118 14.32 -18.05 -1.55
CA GLU A 118 14.38 -16.72 -2.17
C GLU A 118 13.23 -16.53 -3.16
N VAL A 119 12.88 -17.55 -3.95
CA VAL A 119 11.69 -17.50 -4.83
C VAL A 119 10.42 -17.23 -4.04
N LYS A 120 10.26 -17.92 -2.91
CA LYS A 120 9.09 -17.77 -2.06
C LYS A 120 8.99 -16.35 -1.52
N LEU A 121 10.13 -15.77 -1.11
CA LEU A 121 10.21 -14.37 -0.68
C LEU A 121 9.82 -13.41 -1.80
N VAL A 122 10.39 -13.55 -3.01
CA VAL A 122 10.05 -12.63 -4.12
C VAL A 122 8.58 -12.78 -4.54
N ARG A 123 8.03 -14.01 -4.58
CA ARG A 123 6.60 -14.24 -4.86
C ARG A 123 5.71 -13.55 -3.82
N MET A 124 6.13 -13.56 -2.56
CA MET A 124 5.43 -12.89 -1.47
C MET A 124 5.45 -11.36 -1.64
N VAL A 125 6.61 -10.78 -1.96
CA VAL A 125 6.75 -9.34 -2.21
C VAL A 125 5.90 -8.90 -3.41
N VAL A 126 5.87 -9.69 -4.49
CA VAL A 126 5.03 -9.39 -5.66
C VAL A 126 3.55 -9.45 -5.31
N ALA A 127 3.10 -10.44 -4.51
CA ALA A 127 1.71 -10.50 -4.06
C ALA A 127 1.31 -9.25 -3.25
N ILE A 128 2.15 -8.84 -2.29
CA ILE A 128 1.95 -7.62 -1.51
C ILE A 128 1.85 -6.39 -2.42
N ALA A 129 2.78 -6.25 -3.37
CA ALA A 129 2.80 -5.13 -4.31
C ALA A 129 1.53 -5.09 -5.19
N THR A 130 1.09 -6.23 -5.72
CA THR A 130 -0.14 -6.29 -6.53
C THR A 130 -1.38 -5.89 -5.75
N ILE A 131 -1.49 -6.33 -4.49
CA ILE A 131 -2.64 -6.00 -3.63
C ILE A 131 -2.61 -4.53 -3.25
N PHE A 132 -1.43 -4.00 -2.93
CA PHE A 132 -1.26 -2.58 -2.70
C PHE A 132 -1.75 -1.76 -3.91
N ILE A 133 -1.31 -2.09 -5.14
CA ILE A 133 -1.76 -1.37 -6.34
C ILE A 133 -3.28 -1.41 -6.49
N VAL A 134 -3.89 -2.59 -6.39
CA VAL A 134 -5.36 -2.74 -6.55
C VAL A 134 -6.10 -1.93 -5.51
N CYS A 135 -5.66 -1.96 -4.25
CA CYS A 135 -6.26 -1.23 -3.15
C CYS A 135 -6.02 0.29 -3.21
N PHE A 136 -4.91 0.75 -3.78
CA PHE A 136 -4.56 2.18 -3.88
C PHE A 136 -5.09 2.85 -5.16
N THR A 137 -5.39 2.07 -6.20
CA THR A 137 -5.98 2.57 -7.45
C THR A 137 -7.21 3.45 -7.24
N PRO A 138 -8.24 3.07 -6.44
CA PRO A 138 -9.39 3.94 -6.21
C PRO A 138 -9.02 5.27 -5.52
N THR A 139 -7.99 5.29 -4.67
CA THR A 139 -7.46 6.52 -4.08
C THR A 139 -7.00 7.47 -5.18
N CYS A 140 -6.20 6.98 -6.11
CA CYS A 140 -5.63 7.79 -7.19
C CYS A 140 -6.69 8.29 -8.15
N VAL A 141 -7.67 7.45 -8.50
CA VAL A 141 -8.79 7.86 -9.37
C VAL A 141 -9.57 9.01 -8.73
N LEU A 142 -9.87 8.94 -7.43
CA LEU A 142 -10.53 10.05 -6.74
C LEU A 142 -9.71 11.31 -6.74
N LEU A 143 -8.41 11.18 -6.45
CA LEU A 143 -7.49 12.31 -6.37
C LEU A 143 -7.35 13.04 -7.70
N PHE A 144 -7.25 12.27 -8.80
CA PHE A 144 -7.33 12.82 -10.16
C PHE A 144 -8.69 13.46 -10.43
N GLY A 145 -9.79 12.83 -10.01
CA GLY A 145 -11.14 13.40 -10.13
C GLY A 145 -11.27 14.75 -9.44
N THR A 146 -10.74 14.89 -8.23
CA THR A 146 -10.77 16.16 -7.48
C THR A 146 -9.90 17.27 -8.09
N VAL A 147 -8.85 16.91 -8.83
CA VAL A 147 -7.97 17.88 -9.51
C VAL A 147 -8.51 18.26 -10.88
N ALA A 148 -9.11 17.30 -11.60
CA ALA A 148 -9.62 17.50 -12.96
C ALA A 148 -10.98 18.21 -12.98
N PHE A 149 -11.80 18.03 -11.94
CA PHE A 149 -13.14 18.60 -11.84
C PHE A 149 -13.33 19.31 -10.50
N GLU A 150 -13.41 20.65 -10.50
CA GLU A 150 -13.71 21.44 -9.29
C GLU A 150 -15.09 21.09 -8.69
N GLU A 151 -16.02 20.57 -9.50
CA GLU A 151 -17.33 20.10 -9.04
C GLU A 151 -17.25 18.83 -8.17
N PHE A 152 -16.12 18.11 -8.21
CA PHE A 152 -15.77 17.00 -7.32
C PHE A 152 -15.03 17.49 -6.06
N SER A 153 -15.26 18.72 -5.64
CA SER A 153 -14.79 19.27 -4.38
C SER A 153 -15.67 18.82 -3.19
N LEU A 154 -15.13 18.86 -1.98
CA LEU A 154 -15.86 18.61 -0.71
C LEU A 154 -17.13 19.48 -0.56
N PHE A 155 -17.16 20.62 -1.24
CA PHE A 155 -18.30 21.56 -1.26
C PHE A 155 -19.09 21.53 -2.58
N GLY A 156 -18.74 20.64 -3.51
CA GLY A 156 -19.37 20.52 -4.82
C GLY A 156 -20.71 19.76 -4.78
N VAL A 157 -21.40 19.76 -5.92
CA VAL A 157 -22.74 19.13 -6.10
C VAL A 157 -22.68 17.62 -5.84
N TYR A 158 -21.52 16.99 -6.12
CA TYR A 158 -21.31 15.55 -5.98
C TYR A 158 -20.77 15.10 -4.61
N LYS A 159 -20.88 15.92 -3.56
CA LYS A 159 -20.34 15.60 -2.22
C LYS A 159 -20.71 14.22 -1.67
N ARG A 160 -21.92 13.71 -1.97
CA ARG A 160 -22.38 12.38 -1.52
C ARG A 160 -21.63 11.25 -2.22
N LEU A 161 -21.37 11.40 -3.53
CA LEU A 161 -20.63 10.43 -4.32
C LEU A 161 -19.15 10.44 -3.92
N LEU A 162 -18.58 11.63 -3.72
CA LEU A 162 -17.23 11.79 -3.18
C LEU A 162 -17.10 11.09 -1.83
N PHE A 163 -18.05 11.29 -0.92
CA PHE A 163 -18.03 10.65 0.40
C PHE A 163 -18.03 9.11 0.32
N VAL A 164 -18.92 8.53 -0.49
CA VAL A 164 -18.97 7.07 -0.70
C VAL A 164 -17.66 6.55 -1.30
N ALA A 165 -17.10 7.27 -2.27
CA ALA A 165 -15.84 6.89 -2.89
C ALA A 165 -14.66 7.02 -1.89
N SER A 166 -14.65 8.04 -1.03
CA SER A 166 -13.69 8.17 0.06
C SER A 166 -13.78 7.00 1.04
N LEU A 167 -14.99 6.50 1.36
CA LEU A 167 -15.15 5.30 2.18
C LEU A 167 -14.56 4.05 1.50
N MET A 168 -14.81 3.85 0.20
CA MET A 168 -14.21 2.74 -0.56
C MET A 168 -12.69 2.79 -0.53
N THR A 169 -12.15 4.00 -0.61
CA THR A 169 -10.71 4.26 -0.55
C THR A 169 -10.14 3.92 0.82
N PHE A 170 -10.82 4.32 1.88
CA PHE A 170 -10.43 4.03 3.25
C PHE A 170 -10.43 2.53 3.53
N LEU A 171 -11.47 1.82 3.06
CA LEU A 171 -11.54 0.36 3.14
C LEU A 171 -10.39 -0.30 2.37
N GLY A 172 -10.09 0.18 1.15
CA GLY A 172 -8.96 -0.30 0.36
C GLY A 172 -7.63 -0.17 1.11
N GLN A 173 -7.38 0.99 1.71
CA GLN A 173 -6.16 1.21 2.51
C GLN A 173 -6.10 0.31 3.74
N SER A 174 -7.23 0.13 4.45
CA SER A 174 -7.33 -0.78 5.59
C SER A 174 -7.00 -2.22 5.19
N ILE A 175 -7.58 -2.70 4.09
CA ILE A 175 -7.31 -4.03 3.53
C ILE A 175 -5.83 -4.15 3.17
N SER A 176 -5.24 -3.15 2.49
CA SER A 176 -3.82 -3.18 2.13
C SER A 176 -2.90 -3.28 3.35
N GLY A 177 -3.29 -2.69 4.50
CA GLY A 177 -2.54 -2.83 5.75
C GLY A 177 -2.67 -4.22 6.36
N SER A 178 -3.89 -4.77 6.40
CA SER A 178 -4.18 -6.08 7.01
C SER A 178 -3.67 -7.25 6.18
N VAL A 179 -3.74 -7.19 4.84
CA VAL A 179 -3.37 -8.32 3.99
C VAL A 179 -1.88 -8.61 4.03
N ASN A 180 -1.05 -7.61 4.32
CA ASN A 180 0.39 -7.82 4.53
C ASN A 180 0.62 -8.91 5.59
N ILE A 181 0.00 -8.82 6.77
CA ILE A 181 0.21 -9.80 7.84
C ILE A 181 -0.30 -11.19 7.47
N LEU A 182 -1.42 -11.27 6.75
CA LEU A 182 -1.97 -12.53 6.26
C LEU A 182 -1.04 -13.20 5.25
N ILE A 183 -0.41 -12.42 4.36
CA ILE A 183 0.56 -12.93 3.39
C ILE A 183 1.84 -13.42 4.09
N TYR A 184 2.38 -12.65 5.04
CA TYR A 184 3.53 -13.07 5.83
C TYR A 184 3.22 -14.36 6.59
N TYR A 185 2.06 -14.46 7.23
CA TYR A 185 1.63 -15.69 7.89
C TYR A 185 1.47 -16.84 6.90
N SER A 186 0.81 -16.63 5.75
CA SER A 186 0.55 -17.69 4.77
C SER A 186 1.81 -18.24 4.11
N MET A 187 2.77 -17.37 3.77
CA MET A 187 3.91 -17.72 2.92
C MET A 187 5.26 -17.77 3.64
N ALA A 188 5.49 -17.00 4.71
CA ALA A 188 6.77 -17.03 5.41
C ALA A 188 6.78 -18.10 6.53
N SER A 189 7.48 -19.21 6.29
CA SER A 189 7.63 -20.29 7.27
C SER A 189 8.36 -19.84 8.54
N LYS A 190 9.36 -18.95 8.41
CA LYS A 190 10.04 -18.32 9.55
C LYS A 190 9.09 -17.48 10.41
N TYR A 191 8.19 -16.72 9.78
CA TYR A 191 7.22 -15.89 10.49
C TYR A 191 6.23 -16.75 11.26
N ARG A 192 5.71 -17.82 10.64
CA ARG A 192 4.88 -18.82 11.35
C ARG A 192 5.59 -19.49 12.52
N SER A 193 6.88 -19.81 12.36
CA SER A 193 7.66 -20.44 13.43
C SER A 193 7.81 -19.48 14.61
N ALA A 194 8.25 -18.25 14.36
CA ALA A 194 8.40 -17.24 15.40
C ALA A 194 7.08 -16.89 16.11
N LEU A 195 5.97 -16.89 15.37
CA LEU A 195 4.65 -16.58 15.93
C LEU A 195 4.08 -17.76 16.75
N ARG A 196 4.38 -19.00 16.37
CA ARG A 196 4.07 -20.19 17.20
C ARG A 196 4.91 -20.24 18.47
N ASP A 197 6.18 -19.88 18.36
CA ASP A 197 7.11 -19.80 19.48
C ASP A 197 6.67 -18.72 20.49
N LEU A 198 6.32 -17.52 20.00
CA LEU A 198 5.74 -16.44 20.80
C LEU A 198 4.40 -16.81 21.47
N LEU A 199 3.58 -17.63 20.82
CA LEU A 199 2.31 -18.10 21.36
C LEU A 199 2.44 -19.34 22.26
N GLY A 200 3.67 -19.84 22.50
CA GLY A 200 3.91 -21.03 23.32
C GLY A 200 3.30 -22.31 22.74
N LEU A 201 3.03 -22.34 21.43
CA LEU A 201 2.50 -23.50 20.71
C LEU A 201 3.63 -24.42 20.19
N ASP A 202 4.87 -24.17 20.58
CA ASP A 202 5.99 -25.04 20.28
C ASP A 202 5.98 -26.24 21.24
N SER A 203 5.56 -27.38 20.73
CA SER A 203 5.65 -28.66 21.42
C SER A 203 6.77 -29.48 20.77
N ARG A 204 8.00 -29.23 21.23
CA ARG A 204 9.23 -30.03 21.03
C ARG A 204 9.83 -30.11 19.62
#